data_AF-A0A2N6CW79-F1
#
_entry.id   AF-A0A2N6CW79-F1
#
_cell.length_a   1.000
_cell.length_b   1.000
_cell.length_c   1.000
_cell.angle_alpha   90.00
_cell.angle_beta   90.00
_cell.angle_gamma   90.00
#
_symmetry.space_group_name_H-M   'P 1'
#
loop_
_entity.id
_entity.type
_entity.pdbx_description
1 polymer ?
#
loop_
_entity_poly.entity_id
_entity_poly.type
_entity_poly.pdbx_seq_one_letter_code
_entity_poly.pdbx_strand_id
1 'polypeptide(L)' 'MLLLAFGATGAVFAEESQESLEERCRTFAKEDGVPAAEMADYLKECVESLKEEGAEKKEEKND' A
#
# COMPACT_ATOMS: atom_id res chain seq x y z
N MET A 1 -31.17 14.38 -12.20
CA MET A 1 -30.49 13.27 -12.94
C MET A 1 -29.21 13.81 -13.55
N LEU A 2 -28.07 13.45 -12.96
CA LEU A 2 -26.69 13.49 -13.48
C LEU A 2 -25.82 12.95 -12.33
N LEU A 3 -25.88 11.64 -12.04
CA LEU A 3 -24.94 10.64 -12.56
C LEU A 3 -23.48 11.05 -12.45
N LEU A 4 -22.96 11.09 -11.22
CA LEU A 4 -21.55 10.78 -10.96
C LEU A 4 -21.50 9.78 -9.79
N ALA A 5 -21.93 8.56 -10.12
CA ALA A 5 -21.41 7.38 -9.47
C ALA A 5 -19.90 7.30 -9.84
N PHE A 6 -19.06 7.98 -9.07
CA PHE A 6 -17.73 7.46 -8.79
C PHE A 6 -18.01 6.26 -7.86
N GLY A 7 -18.43 5.12 -8.38
CA GLY A 7 -17.52 4.32 -9.20
C GLY A 7 -16.50 3.84 -8.20
N ALA A 8 -16.88 2.78 -7.48
CA ALA A 8 -16.05 2.15 -6.46
C ALA A 8 -14.60 2.17 -6.93
N THR A 9 -13.73 2.83 -6.17
CA THR A 9 -12.28 2.64 -6.15
C THR A 9 -12.00 1.23 -5.61
N GLY A 10 -12.61 0.24 -6.25
CA GLY A 10 -12.44 -1.18 -6.00
C GLY A 10 -11.60 -1.73 -7.13
N ALA A 11 -10.47 -2.32 -6.75
CA ALA A 11 -9.55 -3.08 -7.60
C ALA A 11 -8.59 -2.29 -8.49
N VAL A 12 -7.61 -1.62 -7.87
CA VAL A 12 -6.25 -1.52 -8.43
C VAL A 12 -5.24 -1.95 -7.36
N PHE A 13 -5.40 -3.16 -6.82
CA PHE A 13 -4.44 -3.76 -5.88
C PHE A 13 -4.31 -5.27 -6.12
N ALA A 14 -4.25 -5.69 -7.39
CA ALA A 14 -4.14 -7.11 -7.71
C ALA A 14 -2.70 -7.58 -8.00
N GLU A 15 -1.79 -6.69 -8.40
CA GLU A 15 -0.37 -7.00 -8.55
C GLU A 15 0.45 -5.74 -8.24
N GLU A 16 0.44 -5.30 -6.98
CA GLU A 16 1.48 -4.35 -6.56
C GLU A 16 2.81 -5.09 -6.56
N SER A 17 3.65 -4.80 -7.54
CA SER A 17 5.04 -5.25 -7.53
C SER A 17 5.75 -4.62 -6.34
N GLN A 18 6.72 -5.31 -5.77
CA GLN A 18 7.48 -4.83 -4.61
C GLN A 18 8.08 -3.42 -4.82
N GLU A 19 8.45 -3.11 -6.06
CA GLU A 19 8.93 -1.80 -6.51
C GLU A 19 7.86 -0.68 -6.39
N SER A 20 6.58 -1.00 -6.63
CA SER A 20 5.46 -0.07 -6.42
C SER A 20 5.23 0.23 -4.94
N LEU A 21 5.35 -0.79 -4.08
CA LEU A 21 5.18 -0.63 -2.64
C LEU A 21 6.26 0.28 -2.05
N GLU A 22 7.51 0.09 -2.48
CA GLU A 22 8.62 0.97 -2.09
C GLU A 22 8.40 2.42 -2.53
N GLU A 23 7.87 2.67 -3.73
CA GLU A 23 7.59 4.03 -4.21
C GLU A 23 6.50 4.72 -3.37
N ARG A 24 5.44 3.98 -3.00
CA ARG A 24 4.39 4.47 -2.09
C ARG A 24 4.95 4.78 -0.71
N CYS A 25 5.71 3.86 -0.12
CA CYS A 25 6.35 4.06 1.17
C CYS A 25 7.32 5.24 1.18
N ARG A 26 8.07 5.47 0.09
CA ARG A 26 8.93 6.66 -0.04
C ARG A 26 8.13 7.96 -0.10
N THR A 27 6.94 7.93 -0.67
CA THR A 27 6.06 9.11 -0.71
C THR A 27 5.53 9.41 0.69
N PHE A 28 5.03 8.40 1.40
CA PHE A 28 4.59 8.55 2.80
C PHE A 28 5.71 9.06 3.70
N ALA A 29 6.91 8.49 3.59
CA ALA A 29 8.06 8.92 4.39
C ALA A 29 8.43 10.40 4.16
N LYS A 30 8.25 10.90 2.93
CA LYS A 30 8.48 12.33 2.63
C LYS A 30 7.39 13.23 3.19
N GLU A 31 6.13 12.77 3.17
CA GLU A 31 5.00 13.51 3.75
C GLU A 31 5.08 13.57 5.27
N ASP A 32 5.49 12.48 5.92
CA ASP A 32 5.73 12.40 7.37
C ASP A 32 7.02 13.11 7.82
N GLY A 33 7.89 13.49 6.87
CA GLY A 33 9.16 14.14 7.18
C GLY A 33 10.18 13.20 7.84
N VAL A 34 10.15 11.92 7.48
CA VAL A 34 11.08 10.90 7.99
C VAL A 34 12.52 11.29 7.61
N PRO A 35 13.46 11.30 8.57
CA PRO A 35 14.85 11.63 8.29
C PRO A 35 15.54 10.54 7.46
N ALA A 36 16.52 10.93 6.65
CA ALA A 36 17.23 10.01 5.75
C ALA A 36 17.91 8.84 6.50
N ALA A 37 18.29 9.03 7.77
CA ALA A 37 18.87 7.99 8.62
C ALA A 37 17.88 6.88 8.97
N GLU A 38 16.58 7.19 9.03
CA GLU A 38 15.51 6.23 9.39
C GLU A 38 14.74 5.74 8.17
N MET A 39 15.04 6.29 6.99
CA MET A 39 14.37 5.98 5.74
C MET A 39 14.45 4.50 5.37
N ALA A 40 15.60 3.86 5.61
CA ALA A 40 15.77 2.45 5.29
C ALA A 40 14.90 1.53 6.17
N ASP A 41 14.82 1.81 7.47
CA ASP A 41 13.97 1.07 8.42
C ASP A 41 12.48 1.32 8.11
N TYR A 42 12.10 2.58 7.90
CA TYR A 42 10.72 2.94 7.57
C TYR A 42 10.22 2.24 6.29
N LEU A 43 11.04 2.23 5.22
CA LEU A 43 10.66 1.56 3.97
C LEU A 43 10.50 0.06 4.16
N LYS A 44 11.35 -0.57 4.99
CA LYS A 44 11.27 -1.99 5.28
C LYS A 44 9.97 -2.34 6.01
N GLU A 45 9.65 -1.63 7.10
CA GLU A 45 8.43 -1.87 7.87
C GLU A 45 7.16 -1.57 7.06
N CYS A 46 7.17 -0.49 6.27
CA CYS A 46 6.03 -0.11 5.44
C CYS A 46 5.75 -1.16 4.34
N VAL A 47 6.78 -1.64 3.65
CA VAL A 47 6.62 -2.68 2.61
C VAL A 47 6.19 -4.01 3.24
N GLU A 48 6.74 -4.37 4.40
CA GLU A 48 6.37 -5.60 5.12
C GLU A 48 4.91 -5.56 5.56
N SER A 49 4.46 -4.45 6.18
CA SER A 49 3.06 -4.25 6.60
C SER A 49 2.10 -4.34 5.42
N LEU A 50 2.39 -3.64 4.31
CA LEU A 50 1.51 -3.66 3.13
C LEU A 50 1.46 -5.04 2.45
N LYS A 51 2.55 -5.81 2.53
CA LYS A 51 2.62 -7.17 2.01
C LYS A 51 1.82 -8.15 2.87
N GLU A 52 1.86 -7.99 4.18
CA GLU A 52 1.02 -8.77 5.11
C GLU A 52 -0.47 -8.44 4.94
N GLU A 53 -0.87 -7.17 4.84
CA GLU A 53 -2.26 -6.78 4.58
C GLU A 53 -2.79 -7.33 3.23
N GLY A 54 -1.91 -7.47 2.23
CA GLY A 54 -2.22 -8.10 0.95
C GLY A 54 -2.32 -9.62 1.03
N ALA A 55 -1.61 -10.25 1.97
CA ALA A 55 -1.61 -11.69 2.21
C ALA A 55 -2.81 -12.13 3.05
N GLU A 56 -3.18 -11.37 4.10
CA GLU A 56 -4.32 -11.69 4.97
C GLU A 56 -5.66 -11.64 4.22
N LYS A 57 -5.78 -10.80 3.17
CA LYS A 57 -6.95 -10.80 2.28
C LYS A 57 -7.11 -12.06 1.42
N LYS A 58 -6.09 -12.94 1.34
CA LYS A 58 -6.21 -14.23 0.66
C LYS A 58 -6.68 -15.36 1.57
N GLU A 59 -6.67 -15.20 2.88
CA GLU A 59 -6.97 -16.31 3.81
C GLU A 59 -8.41 -16.27 4.39
N GLU A 60 -9.14 -15.15 4.27
CA GLU A 60 -10.55 -15.08 4.74
C GLU A 60 -11.59 -15.55 3.70
N LYS A 61 -11.28 -16.62 2.95
CA LYS A 61 -12.28 -17.30 2.11
C LYS A 61 -11.94 -18.78 1.88
N ASN A 62 -12.00 -19.59 2.93
CA ASN A 62 -12.32 -21.03 2.93
C ASN A 62 -12.72 -21.32 4.39
N ASP A 63 -14.02 -21.20 4.71
CA ASP A 63 -14.94 -22.35 4.88
C ASP A 63 -14.45 -23.38 5.90
#